data_AF-B9TQL4-F1
#
_entry.id   AF-B9TQL4-F1
#
_cell.length_a   1.000
_cell.length_b   1.000
_cell.length_c   1.000
_cell.angle_alpha   90.00
_cell.angle_beta   90.00
_cell.angle_gamma   90.00
#
_symmetry.space_group_name_H-M   'P 1'
#
loop_
_entity.id
_entity.type
_entity.pdbx_description
1 polymer ?
#
loop_
_entity_poly.entity_id
_entity_poly.type
_entity_poly.pdbx_seq_one_letter_code
_entity_poly.pdbx_strand_id
1 'polypeptide(L)'
;MHEMLADEITWFLKFSPSGARKYIRDLREAGVIELARYVEGTATYLGKAVYQLTPDPERIAAFLAAIAQPKREGAPPRKERPGLREQAMAGSGRHFHILADDTHYAIRVNRGPVMRDPLVAALFGSAPSQQKAE
;
A
#
# COMPACT_ATOMS: atom_id res chain seq x y z
N MET A 1 -5.00 -1.77 30.70
CA MET A 1 -4.76 -1.20 29.36
C MET A 1 -4.63 -2.38 28.40
N HIS A 2 -5.34 -2.39 27.27
CA HIS A 2 -5.32 -3.53 26.34
C HIS A 2 -4.20 -3.32 25.32
N GLU A 3 -3.32 -4.31 25.19
CA GLU A 3 -2.21 -4.30 24.24
C GLU A 3 -2.49 -5.32 23.14
N MET A 4 -2.08 -5.00 21.90
CA MET A 4 -2.28 -5.89 20.75
C MET A 4 -1.07 -5.88 19.82
N LEU A 5 -0.73 -7.05 19.29
CA LEU A 5 0.27 -7.22 18.24
C LEU A 5 -0.22 -6.66 16.91
N ALA A 6 0.70 -6.23 16.06
CA ALA A 6 0.39 -5.83 14.68
C ALA A 6 -0.38 -6.93 13.91
N ASP A 7 -0.04 -8.20 14.14
CA ASP A 7 -0.69 -9.35 13.49
C ASP A 7 -2.11 -9.57 14.02
N GLU A 8 -2.34 -9.37 15.32
CA GLU A 8 -3.69 -9.43 15.91
C GLU A 8 -4.57 -8.31 15.37
N ILE A 9 -4.05 -7.08 15.28
CA ILE A 9 -4.77 -5.96 14.66
C ILE A 9 -5.13 -6.30 13.21
N THR A 10 -4.20 -6.91 12.47
CA THR A 10 -4.45 -7.36 11.09
C THR A 10 -5.59 -8.38 11.03
N TRP A 11 -5.56 -9.37 11.91
CA TRP A 11 -6.59 -10.41 12.03
C TRP A 11 -7.97 -9.82 12.35
N PHE A 12 -8.06 -8.93 13.35
CA PHE A 12 -9.32 -8.30 13.75
C PHE A 12 -9.92 -7.41 12.66
N LEU A 13 -9.09 -6.64 11.95
CA LEU A 13 -9.55 -5.78 10.86
C LEU A 13 -9.95 -6.57 9.61
N LYS A 14 -9.60 -7.86 9.52
CA LYS A 14 -9.73 -8.69 8.30
C LYS A 14 -9.07 -8.03 7.08
N PHE A 15 -7.99 -7.29 7.33
CA PHE A 15 -7.22 -6.61 6.29
C PHE A 15 -6.05 -7.47 5.83
N SER A 16 -5.52 -7.16 4.65
CA SER A 16 -4.20 -7.67 4.26
C SER A 16 -3.11 -7.10 5.20
N PRO A 17 -1.96 -7.76 5.37
CA PRO A 17 -0.87 -7.26 6.21
C PRO A 17 -0.39 -5.85 5.81
N SER A 18 -0.41 -5.53 4.51
CA SER A 18 -0.07 -4.19 4.02
C SER A 18 -1.15 -3.15 4.35
N GLY A 19 -2.43 -3.52 4.24
CA GLY A 19 -3.55 -2.67 4.64
C GLY A 19 -3.54 -2.35 6.13
N ALA A 20 -3.31 -3.37 6.96
CA ALA A 20 -3.20 -3.21 8.41
C ALA A 20 -2.01 -2.30 8.80
N ARG A 21 -0.83 -2.46 8.18
CA ARG A 21 0.32 -1.54 8.41
C ARG A 21 -0.02 -0.09 8.09
N LYS A 22 -0.72 0.16 6.98
CA LYS A 22 -1.18 1.52 6.62
C LYS A 22 -2.16 2.04 7.68
N TYR A 23 -3.10 1.21 8.10
CA TYR A 23 -4.11 1.60 9.10
C TYR A 23 -3.48 1.89 10.47
N ILE A 24 -2.55 1.05 10.93
CA ILE A 24 -1.76 1.26 12.14
C ILE A 24 -1.00 2.58 12.06
N ARG A 25 -0.36 2.89 10.92
CA ARG A 25 0.32 4.18 10.73
C ARG A 25 -0.66 5.35 10.84
N ASP A 26 -1.80 5.29 10.15
CA ASP A 26 -2.79 6.37 10.17
C ASP A 26 -3.36 6.57 11.60
N LEU A 27 -3.59 5.50 12.38
CA LEU A 27 -3.99 5.57 13.79
C LEU A 27 -2.90 6.17 14.70
N ARG A 28 -1.62 5.86 14.44
CA ARG A 28 -0.49 6.46 15.15
C ARG A 28 -0.32 7.93 14.84
N GLU A 29 -0.48 8.33 13.57
CA GLU A 29 -0.45 9.73 13.14
C GLU A 29 -1.57 10.55 13.79
N ALA A 30 -2.75 9.94 13.98
CA ALA A 30 -3.85 10.54 14.73
C ALA A 30 -3.60 10.58 16.27
N GLY A 31 -2.58 9.88 16.76
CA GLY A 31 -2.27 9.75 18.19
C GLY A 31 -3.28 8.89 18.97
N VAL A 32 -4.07 8.06 18.28
CA VAL A 32 -5.08 7.19 18.92
C VAL A 32 -4.43 5.94 19.52
N ILE A 33 -3.36 5.47 18.88
CA ILE A 33 -2.55 4.36 19.36
C ILE A 33 -1.08 4.74 19.45
N GLU A 34 -0.38 4.08 20.35
CA GLU A 34 1.04 4.27 20.62
C GLU A 34 1.78 2.93 20.52
N LEU A 35 3.07 2.98 20.14
CA LEU A 35 3.92 1.79 20.17
C LEU A 35 4.32 1.54 21.62
N ALA A 36 3.85 0.46 22.20
CA ALA A 36 4.12 0.11 23.59
C ALA A 36 5.52 -0.51 23.73
N ARG A 37 5.83 -1.53 22.92
CA ARG A 37 7.13 -2.21 22.91
C ARG A 37 7.30 -3.10 21.68
N TYR A 38 8.50 -3.64 21.53
CA TYR A 38 8.73 -4.80 20.66
C TYR A 38 8.88 -6.07 21.52
N VAL A 39 8.40 -7.20 21.02
CA VAL A 39 8.55 -8.52 21.65
C VAL A 39 9.20 -9.50 20.67
N GLU A 40 9.80 -10.58 21.20
CA GLU A 40 10.44 -11.64 20.39
C GLU A 40 11.55 -11.11 19.44
N GLY A 41 12.24 -10.04 19.85
CA GLY A 41 13.41 -9.54 19.15
C GLY A 41 14.61 -10.46 19.29
N THR A 42 15.51 -10.41 18.31
CA THR A 42 16.84 -11.03 18.36
C THR A 42 17.91 -9.96 18.14
N ALA A 43 19.19 -10.31 18.24
CA ALA A 43 20.29 -9.34 18.06
C ALA A 43 20.25 -8.58 16.72
N THR A 44 19.64 -9.17 15.68
CA THR A 44 19.54 -8.57 14.34
C THR A 44 18.10 -8.23 13.92
N TYR A 45 17.10 -8.56 14.74
CA TYR A 45 15.68 -8.35 14.43
C TYR A 45 15.00 -7.65 15.60
N LEU A 46 14.39 -6.49 15.34
CA LEU A 46 13.80 -5.64 16.38
C LEU A 46 12.64 -6.33 17.13
N GLY A 47 11.99 -7.32 16.52
CA GLY A 47 10.85 -8.04 17.09
C GLY A 47 9.51 -7.59 16.51
N LYS A 48 8.43 -8.20 17.03
CA LYS A 48 7.05 -7.87 16.69
C LYS A 48 6.60 -6.65 17.47
N ALA A 49 6.01 -5.68 16.78
CA ALA A 49 5.50 -4.46 17.40
C ALA A 49 4.18 -4.71 18.15
N VAL A 50 4.11 -4.23 19.39
CA VAL A 50 2.93 -4.23 20.24
C VAL A 50 2.42 -2.80 20.38
N TYR A 51 1.13 -2.60 20.16
CA TYR A 51 0.46 -1.30 20.25
C TYR A 51 -0.54 -1.27 21.39
N GLN A 52 -0.78 -0.08 21.91
CA GLN A 52 -1.82 0.19 22.90
C GLN A 52 -2.57 1.46 22.53
N LEU A 53 -3.78 1.63 23.07
CA LEU A 53 -4.51 2.90 22.97
C LEU A 53 -3.79 3.99 23.74
N THR A 54 -3.92 5.24 23.29
CA THR A 54 -3.46 6.40 24.05
C THR A 54 -4.19 6.47 25.40
N PRO A 55 -3.53 6.92 26.49
CA PRO A 55 -4.19 7.11 27.78
C PRO A 55 -5.15 8.30 27.79
N ASP A 56 -5.12 9.16 26.77
CA ASP A 56 -5.97 10.34 26.63
C ASP A 56 -7.38 9.97 26.11
N PRO A 57 -8.41 9.93 26.98
CA PRO A 57 -9.76 9.52 26.56
C PRO A 57 -10.43 10.56 25.67
N GLU A 58 -10.07 11.84 25.79
CA GLU A 58 -10.65 12.91 24.98
C GLU A 58 -10.23 12.77 23.52
N ARG A 59 -8.97 12.38 23.28
CA ARG A 59 -8.47 12.09 21.94
C ARG A 59 -9.17 10.93 21.28
N ILE A 60 -9.44 9.85 22.02
CA ILE A 60 -10.20 8.70 21.52
C ILE A 60 -11.63 9.13 21.19
N ALA A 61 -12.29 9.87 22.09
CA ALA A 61 -13.65 10.36 21.88
C ALA A 61 -13.75 11.29 20.67
N ALA A 62 -12.82 12.24 20.52
CA ALA A 62 -12.76 13.16 19.39
C ALA A 62 -12.54 12.42 18.06
N PHE A 63 -11.68 11.41 18.04
CA PHE A 63 -11.43 10.59 16.86
C PHE A 63 -12.67 9.78 16.46
N LEU A 64 -13.35 9.14 17.41
CA LEU A 64 -14.59 8.41 17.15
C LEU A 64 -15.70 9.36 16.66
N ALA A 65 -15.83 10.53 17.26
CA ALA A 65 -16.78 11.56 16.82
C ALA A 65 -16.48 12.04 15.39
N ALA A 66 -15.20 12.18 15.02
CA ALA A 66 -14.80 12.54 13.66
C ALA A 66 -15.14 11.45 12.63
N ILE A 67 -15.05 10.16 13.00
CA ILE A 67 -15.43 9.04 12.13
C ILE A 67 -16.95 8.92 11.98
N ALA A 68 -17.70 9.18 13.05
CA ALA A 68 -19.16 9.10 13.06
C ALA A 68 -19.83 10.21 12.23
N GLN A 69 -19.12 11.31 11.97
CA GLN A 69 -19.63 12.37 11.11
C GLN A 69 -19.80 11.83 9.68
N PRO A 70 -20.96 12.06 9.03
CA PRO A 70 -21.13 11.73 7.63
C PRO A 70 -20.03 12.43 6.84
N LYS A 71 -19.38 11.67 5.96
CA LYS A 71 -18.30 12.13 5.09
C LYS A 71 -18.76 13.45 4.46
N ARG A 72 -18.16 14.58 4.86
CA ARG A 72 -18.59 15.91 4.40
C ARG A 72 -18.69 15.90 2.88
N GLU A 73 -19.90 16.02 2.35
CA GLU A 73 -20.10 16.37 0.94
C GLU A 73 -19.34 17.68 0.71
N GLY A 74 -18.34 17.63 -0.17
CA GLY A 74 -17.47 18.78 -0.46
C GLY A 74 -16.16 18.86 0.33
N ALA A 75 -15.78 17.87 1.14
CA ALA A 75 -14.39 17.78 1.60
C ALA A 75 -13.47 17.74 0.37
N PRO A 76 -12.42 18.60 0.30
CA PRO A 76 -11.51 18.57 -0.83
C PRO A 76 -10.98 17.15 -0.96
N PRO A 77 -10.99 16.55 -2.17
CA PRO A 77 -10.46 15.21 -2.37
C PRO A 77 -9.06 15.18 -1.74
N ARG A 78 -8.85 14.22 -0.83
CA ARG A 78 -7.54 13.94 -0.22
C ARG A 78 -6.54 14.03 -1.35
N LYS A 79 -5.62 15.03 -1.32
CA LYS A 79 -4.69 15.34 -2.44
C LYS A 79 -4.37 14.05 -3.15
N GLU A 80 -4.98 13.86 -4.32
CA GLU A 80 -4.74 12.66 -5.08
C GLU A 80 -3.23 12.63 -5.30
N ARG A 81 -2.58 11.56 -4.82
CA ARG A 81 -1.27 11.25 -5.39
C ARG A 81 -1.48 11.22 -6.90
N PRO A 82 -0.60 11.84 -7.70
CA PRO A 82 -0.83 12.10 -9.12
C PRO A 82 -1.60 10.95 -9.75
N GLY A 83 -2.84 11.24 -10.13
CA GLY A 83 -3.79 10.22 -10.55
C GLY A 83 -3.24 9.45 -11.74
N LEU A 84 -3.67 8.20 -11.92
CA LEU A 84 -3.25 7.33 -13.03
C LEU A 84 -3.41 8.02 -14.41
N ARG A 85 -4.34 8.98 -14.54
CA ARG A 85 -4.51 9.82 -15.73
C ARG A 85 -3.40 10.84 -15.96
N GLU A 86 -2.85 11.45 -14.92
CA GLU A 86 -1.68 12.34 -15.04
C GLU A 86 -0.42 11.54 -15.41
N GLN A 87 -0.34 10.26 -14.99
CA GLN A 87 0.70 9.33 -15.45
C GLN A 87 0.46 8.83 -16.89
N ALA A 88 -0.79 8.71 -17.33
CA ALA A 88 -1.14 8.31 -18.70
C ALA A 88 -0.81 9.41 -19.73
N MET A 89 -0.76 10.68 -19.32
CA MET A 89 -0.29 11.80 -20.16
C MET A 89 1.25 11.83 -20.30
N ALA A 90 1.99 11.01 -19.53
CA ALA A 90 3.44 10.88 -19.65
C ALA A 90 3.85 9.88 -20.75
N GLY A 91 3.44 10.18 -21.99
CA GLY A 91 4.01 9.59 -23.20
C GLY A 91 3.49 8.20 -23.59
N SER A 92 3.72 7.88 -24.88
CA SER A 92 3.48 6.58 -25.49
C SER A 92 4.31 5.49 -24.81
N GLY A 93 3.81 4.96 -23.70
CA GLY A 93 4.51 4.05 -22.80
C GLY A 93 3.74 2.76 -22.52
N ARG A 94 4.37 1.83 -21.78
CA ARG A 94 3.78 0.56 -21.37
C ARG A 94 2.68 0.80 -20.34
N HIS A 95 1.43 0.47 -20.67
CA HIS A 95 0.30 0.54 -19.76
C HIS A 95 0.01 -0.82 -19.12
N PHE A 96 -0.29 -0.82 -17.82
CA PHE A 96 -0.69 -2.01 -17.07
C PHE A 96 -2.11 -1.80 -16.55
N HIS A 97 -2.99 -2.77 -16.78
CA HIS A 97 -4.28 -2.84 -16.11
C HIS A 97 -4.11 -3.64 -14.83
N ILE A 98 -4.36 -3.02 -13.69
CA ILE A 98 -4.30 -3.64 -12.36
C ILE A 98 -5.72 -3.58 -11.78
N LEU A 99 -6.26 -4.71 -11.34
CA LEU A 99 -7.55 -4.75 -10.66
C LEU A 99 -7.45 -4.02 -9.31
N ALA A 100 -8.57 -3.47 -8.83
CA ALA A 100 -8.59 -2.70 -7.59
C ALA A 100 -7.99 -3.49 -6.40
N ASP A 101 -8.24 -4.80 -6.40
CA ASP A 101 -7.82 -5.73 -5.35
C ASP A 101 -6.29 -5.99 -5.39
N ASP A 102 -5.68 -5.86 -6.57
CA ASP A 102 -4.27 -6.17 -6.84
C ASP A 102 -3.31 -4.97 -6.69
N THR A 103 -3.82 -3.82 -6.26
CA THR A 103 -3.03 -2.59 -6.05
C THR A 103 -1.92 -2.71 -4.99
N HIS A 104 -1.90 -3.82 -4.24
CA HIS A 104 -0.93 -4.12 -3.18
C HIS A 104 0.37 -4.78 -3.71
N TYR A 105 0.39 -5.24 -4.96
CA TYR A 105 1.59 -5.81 -5.57
C TYR A 105 2.52 -4.73 -6.10
N ALA A 106 3.80 -4.81 -5.73
CA ALA A 106 4.83 -3.94 -6.28
C ALA A 106 5.22 -4.42 -7.68
N ILE A 107 4.69 -3.79 -8.73
CA ILE A 107 5.12 -4.07 -10.10
C ILE A 107 6.47 -3.40 -10.35
N ARG A 108 7.52 -4.21 -10.47
CA ARG A 108 8.82 -3.73 -10.94
C ARG A 108 8.79 -3.64 -12.46
N VAL A 109 8.72 -2.42 -12.97
CA VAL A 109 8.73 -2.18 -14.42
C VAL A 109 10.15 -2.33 -14.94
N ASN A 110 10.43 -3.44 -15.64
CA ASN A 110 11.65 -3.57 -16.43
C ASN A 110 11.55 -2.62 -17.63
N ARG A 111 12.42 -1.61 -17.68
CA ARG A 111 12.48 -0.64 -18.79
C ARG A 111 13.30 -1.12 -19.98
N GLY A 112 13.86 -2.33 -19.91
CA GLY A 112 14.53 -2.97 -21.03
C GLY A 112 13.63 -3.06 -22.28
N PRO A 113 14.24 -3.13 -23.47
CA PRO A 113 13.49 -3.29 -24.71
C PRO A 113 12.65 -4.58 -24.65
N VAL A 114 11.45 -4.55 -25.22
CA VAL A 114 10.61 -5.74 -25.32
C VAL A 114 11.26 -6.66 -26.36
N MET A 115 11.76 -7.80 -25.91
CA MET A 115 12.36 -8.83 -26.76
C MET A 115 11.59 -10.14 -26.55
N ARG A 116 11.43 -10.92 -27.62
CA ARG A 116 10.96 -12.31 -27.48
C ARG A 116 12.04 -13.13 -26.79
N ASP A 117 11.62 -14.10 -25.98
CA ASP A 117 12.52 -15.12 -25.44
C ASP A 117 13.25 -15.84 -26.60
N PRO A 118 14.53 -16.22 -26.45
CA PRO A 118 15.31 -16.84 -27.54
C PRO A 118 14.68 -18.10 -28.14
N LEU A 119 14.03 -18.94 -27.32
CA LEU A 119 13.38 -20.16 -27.79
C LEU A 119 12.13 -19.82 -28.60
N VAL A 120 11.35 -18.84 -28.13
CA VAL A 120 10.18 -18.32 -28.85
C VAL A 120 10.60 -17.63 -30.15
N ALA A 121 11.71 -16.90 -30.16
CA ALA A 121 12.24 -16.24 -31.35
C ALA A 121 12.72 -17.26 -32.40
N ALA A 122 13.32 -18.38 -31.98
CA ALA A 122 13.73 -19.45 -32.89
C ALA A 122 12.52 -20.15 -33.56
N LEU A 123 11.41 -20.30 -32.84
CA LEU A 123 10.19 -20.96 -33.34
C LEU A 123 9.26 -20.02 -34.14
N PHE A 124 9.20 -18.73 -33.78
CA PHE A 124 8.19 -17.79 -34.29
C PHE A 124 8.78 -16.50 -34.88
N GLY A 125 10.11 -16.39 -34.98
CA GLY A 125 10.83 -15.21 -35.47
C GLY A 125 10.94 -14.08 -34.45
N SER A 126 11.65 -13.01 -34.81
CA SER A 126 11.82 -11.79 -34.01
C SER A 126 10.48 -11.10 -33.73
N ALA A 127 10.40 -10.28 -32.67
CA ALA A 127 9.19 -9.53 -32.38
C ALA A 127 8.89 -8.52 -33.52
N PRO A 128 7.62 -8.22 -33.86
CA PRO A 128 7.27 -7.29 -34.94
C PRO A 128 7.79 -5.87 -34.69
N SER A 129 7.99 -5.48 -33.41
CA SER A 129 8.65 -4.22 -33.03
C SER A 129 10.15 -4.18 -33.38
N GLN A 130 10.76 -5.33 -33.67
CA GLN A 130 12.16 -5.47 -34.08
C GLN A 130 12.31 -5.67 -35.59
N GLN A 131 11.23 -5.91 -36.33
CA GLN A 131 11.27 -6.11 -37.80
C GLN A 131 11.26 -4.81 -38.61
N LYS A 132 10.95 -3.66 -38.00
CA LYS A 132 10.87 -2.35 -38.67
C LYS A 132 12.21 -1.58 -38.74
N ALA A 133 13.30 -2.20 -38.31
CA ALA A 133 14.62 -1.55 -38.19
C ALA A 133 15.64 -2.03 -39.24
N GLU A 134 15.18 -2.71 -40.30
CA GLU A 134 15.97 -3.11 -41.46
C GLU A 134 15.51 -2.38 -42.73
#